data_AF-A0A9D7Y916-F1
#
_entry.id   AF-A0A9D7Y916-F1
#
_cell.length_a   1.000
_cell.length_b   1.000
_cell.length_c   1.000
_cell.angle_alpha   90.00
_cell.angle_beta   90.00
_cell.angle_gamma   90.00
#
_symmetry.space_group_name_H-M   'P 1'
#
loop_
_entity.id
_entity.type
_entity.pdbx_description
1 polymer ?
#
loop_
_entity_poly.entity_id
_entity_poly.type
_entity_poly.pdbx_seq_one_letter_code
_entity_poly.pdbx_strand_id
1 'polypeptide(L)'
;MVFNTSTNSFQFYNGVSWINISHSGIITGAANKIAKFNSPWGLTPSLMTDNGAGIGINTTNAIADASATLDITSTNKGLLIPRMTTAQRNAIATPAKGLMVYDSTTNNFSFYNGTAWTDLNGGGGGSNWLVLGNNIYNSNTGNVELEHLHHLQN
;
A
#
# COMPACT_ATOMS: atom_id res chain seq x y z
N MET A 1 11.47 -31.71 15.95
CA MET A 1 11.12 -30.62 16.90
C MET A 1 10.10 -31.16 17.89
N VAL A 2 10.20 -30.79 19.16
CA VAL A 2 9.28 -31.21 20.25
C VAL A 2 8.89 -29.97 21.06
N PHE A 3 7.65 -29.91 21.53
CA PHE A 3 7.23 -28.91 22.51
C PHE A 3 7.49 -29.45 23.91
N ASN A 4 8.37 -28.80 24.66
CA ASN A 4 8.66 -29.14 26.03
C ASN A 4 7.64 -28.45 26.95
N THR A 5 6.75 -29.24 27.55
CA THR A 5 5.68 -28.73 28.41
C THR A 5 6.17 -28.21 29.76
N SER A 6 7.34 -28.65 30.23
CA SER A 6 7.94 -28.17 31.48
C SER A 6 8.57 -26.78 31.31
N THR A 7 9.18 -26.51 30.16
CA THR A 7 9.81 -25.21 29.86
C THR A 7 8.95 -24.32 28.93
N ASN A 8 7.78 -24.81 28.54
CA ASN A 8 6.84 -24.17 27.62
C ASN A 8 7.50 -23.65 26.33
N SER A 9 8.43 -24.43 25.77
CA SER A 9 9.28 -24.03 24.64
C SER A 9 9.36 -25.10 23.56
N PHE A 10 9.46 -24.67 22.31
CA PHE A 10 9.85 -25.57 21.23
C PHE A 10 11.36 -25.82 21.25
N GLN A 11 11.73 -27.09 21.10
CA GLN A 11 13.12 -27.56 21.12
C GLN A 11 13.41 -28.45 19.90
N PHE A 12 14.65 -28.46 19.44
CA PHE A 12 15.16 -29.49 18.52
C PHE A 12 16.41 -30.14 19.12
N TYR A 13 16.61 -31.42 18.82
CA TYR A 13 17.83 -32.13 19.21
C TYR A 13 18.84 -32.01 18.07
N ASN A 14 20.05 -31.54 18.36
CA ASN A 14 21.11 -31.36 17.35
C ASN A 14 22.04 -32.58 17.20
N GLY A 15 21.71 -33.71 17.82
CA GLY A 15 22.56 -34.90 17.87
C GLY A 15 23.42 -35.02 19.13
N VAL A 16 23.51 -33.95 19.95
CA VAL A 16 24.27 -33.94 21.22
C VAL A 16 23.39 -33.44 22.37
N SER A 17 22.66 -32.34 22.17
CA SER A 17 21.82 -31.72 23.20
C SER A 17 20.50 -31.19 22.62
N TRP A 18 19.53 -30.97 23.51
CA TRP A 18 18.29 -30.27 23.20
C TRP A 18 18.52 -28.77 23.20
N ILE A 19 18.22 -28.14 22.08
CA ILE A 19 18.37 -26.70 21.86
C ILE A 19 16.99 -26.04 21.88
N ASN A 20 16.82 -25.07 22.79
CA ASN A 20 15.66 -24.19 22.79
C ASN A 20 15.68 -23.32 21.54
N ILE A 21 14.59 -23.34 20.79
CA ILE A 21 14.37 -22.40 19.69
C ILE A 21 14.17 -20.97 20.23
N SER A 22 13.87 -20.84 21.54
CA SER A 22 13.69 -19.58 22.27
C SER A 22 14.93 -19.07 23.02
N HIS A 23 16.10 -19.72 22.95
CA HIS A 23 17.32 -19.10 23.48
C HIS A 23 17.84 -18.09 22.46
N SER A 24 18.06 -16.85 22.92
CA SER A 24 18.37 -15.58 22.24
C SER A 24 19.42 -15.59 21.10
N GLY A 25 19.96 -16.72 20.66
CA GLY A 25 20.95 -16.85 19.59
C GLY A 25 20.47 -17.54 18.32
N ILE A 26 19.28 -18.16 18.30
CA ILE A 26 18.74 -18.78 17.07
C ILE A 26 17.73 -17.85 16.40
N ILE A 27 16.95 -17.08 17.18
CA ILE A 27 16.22 -15.92 16.67
C ILE A 27 17.00 -14.66 17.07
N THR A 28 18.10 -14.39 16.38
CA THR A 28 18.82 -13.12 16.51
C THR A 28 18.04 -12.02 15.79
N GLY A 29 17.07 -11.42 16.48
CA GLY A 29 16.22 -10.35 15.97
C GLY A 29 16.27 -9.11 16.86
N ALA A 30 16.18 -7.91 16.27
CA ALA A 30 15.84 -6.71 17.02
C ALA A 30 14.38 -6.80 17.49
N ALA A 31 14.04 -6.19 18.64
CA ALA A 31 12.67 -6.18 19.14
C ALA A 31 11.67 -5.70 18.06
N ASN A 32 10.48 -6.32 18.04
CA ASN A 32 9.40 -6.05 17.09
C ASN A 32 9.72 -6.34 15.61
N LYS A 33 10.86 -6.97 15.28
CA LYS A 33 11.17 -7.38 13.90
C LYS A 33 10.81 -8.84 13.65
N ILE A 34 10.21 -9.10 12.50
CA ILE A 34 10.02 -10.48 12.01
C ILE A 34 11.38 -11.03 11.57
N ALA A 35 11.71 -12.26 11.96
CA ALA A 35 12.93 -12.95 11.55
C ALA A 35 12.88 -13.37 10.07
N LYS A 36 14.00 -13.22 9.36
CA LYS A 36 14.15 -13.58 7.94
C LYS A 36 15.37 -14.46 7.75
N PHE A 37 15.21 -15.55 7.00
CA PHE A 37 16.37 -16.33 6.53
C PHE A 37 17.15 -15.52 5.50
N ASN A 38 18.43 -15.32 5.74
CA ASN A 38 19.33 -14.64 4.79
C ASN A 38 20.38 -15.59 4.20
N SER A 39 20.49 -16.82 4.71
CA SER A 39 21.30 -17.90 4.16
C SER A 39 20.77 -19.26 4.66
N PRO A 40 21.27 -20.40 4.16
CA PRO A 40 20.89 -21.73 4.65
C PRO A 40 21.02 -21.90 6.17
N TRP A 41 21.90 -21.11 6.80
CA TRP A 41 22.18 -21.16 8.24
C TRP A 41 22.03 -19.80 8.93
N GLY A 42 21.55 -18.78 8.22
CA GLY A 42 21.56 -17.40 8.69
C GLY A 42 20.15 -16.84 8.89
N LEU A 43 19.94 -16.18 10.03
CA LEU A 43 18.75 -15.43 10.36
C LEU A 43 19.11 -13.97 10.63
N THR A 44 18.35 -13.04 10.06
CA THR A 44 18.48 -11.59 10.31
C THR A 44 17.12 -10.93 10.47
N PRO A 45 17.06 -9.74 11.09
CA PRO A 45 15.83 -8.94 11.09
C PRO A 45 15.34 -8.63 9.69
N SER A 46 14.04 -8.73 9.46
CA SER A 46 13.41 -8.25 8.24
C SER A 46 13.31 -6.70 8.23
N LEU A 47 12.84 -6.15 7.10
CA LEU A 47 12.46 -4.74 7.03
C LEU A 47 11.10 -4.47 7.69
N MET A 48 10.35 -5.51 8.05
CA MET A 48 9.02 -5.39 8.65
C MET A 48 9.12 -5.29 10.18
N THR A 49 8.54 -4.25 10.74
CA THR A 49 8.26 -4.09 12.18
C THR A 49 6.79 -4.46 12.47
N ASP A 50 6.57 -5.18 13.56
CA ASP A 50 5.26 -5.51 14.12
C ASP A 50 5.36 -5.49 15.66
N ASN A 51 4.68 -4.54 16.28
CA ASN A 51 4.58 -4.41 17.74
C ASN A 51 3.17 -4.74 18.27
N GLY A 52 2.31 -5.33 17.43
CA GLY A 52 0.90 -5.59 17.73
C GLY A 52 -0.04 -4.39 17.52
N ALA A 53 0.47 -3.20 17.18
CA ALA A 53 -0.37 -2.03 16.86
C ALA A 53 -0.49 -1.77 15.35
N GLY A 54 0.53 -2.12 14.57
CA GLY A 54 0.54 -1.95 13.11
C GLY A 54 1.83 -2.49 12.49
N ILE A 55 1.84 -2.61 11.16
CA ILE A 55 2.97 -3.10 10.39
C ILE A 55 3.74 -1.94 9.77
N GLY A 56 5.01 -1.77 10.15
CA GLY A 56 5.92 -0.82 9.51
C GLY A 56 6.84 -1.51 8.50
N ILE A 57 7.08 -0.89 7.34
CA ILE A 57 8.06 -1.36 6.35
C ILE A 57 9.06 -0.24 6.11
N ASN A 58 10.25 -0.36 6.72
CA ASN A 58 11.31 0.63 6.64
C ASN A 58 12.68 0.05 7.06
N THR A 59 13.75 0.83 6.85
CA THR A 59 15.12 0.49 7.26
C THR A 59 15.54 1.11 8.60
N THR A 60 14.73 2.00 9.18
CA THR A 60 15.05 2.77 10.41
C THR A 60 14.55 2.12 11.69
N ASN A 61 13.79 1.03 11.57
CA ASN A 61 13.08 0.37 12.67
C ASN A 61 11.97 1.22 13.30
N ALA A 62 11.47 2.23 12.58
CA ALA A 62 10.29 2.97 13.00
C ALA A 62 9.08 2.03 13.10
N ILE A 63 8.28 2.25 14.14
CA ILE A 63 6.96 1.62 14.30
C ILE A 63 6.00 2.38 13.38
N ALA A 64 4.98 1.69 12.87
CA ALA A 64 3.90 2.34 12.11
C ALA A 64 3.26 3.46 12.93
N ASP A 65 2.82 4.53 12.26
CA ASP A 65 1.97 5.54 12.89
C ASP A 65 0.76 4.89 13.60
N ALA A 66 0.37 5.43 14.75
CA ALA A 66 -0.72 4.86 15.56
C ALA A 66 -2.09 4.83 14.84
N SER A 67 -2.25 5.64 13.80
CA SER A 67 -3.45 5.66 12.95
C SER A 67 -3.38 4.71 11.74
N ALA A 68 -2.26 4.02 11.54
CA ALA A 68 -2.02 3.17 10.37
C ALA A 68 -1.87 1.69 10.73
N THR A 69 -2.66 0.83 10.09
CA THR A 69 -2.41 -0.62 10.13
C THR A 69 -1.17 -1.02 9.31
N LEU A 70 -0.87 -0.27 8.24
CA LEU A 70 0.32 -0.44 7.40
C LEU A 70 0.95 0.92 7.12
N ASP A 71 2.23 1.07 7.46
CA ASP A 71 3.05 2.25 7.21
C ASP A 71 4.31 1.86 6.42
N ILE A 72 4.53 2.52 5.28
CA ILE A 72 5.69 2.29 4.42
C ILE A 72 6.48 3.59 4.32
N THR A 73 7.67 3.62 4.90
CA THR A 73 8.56 4.78 4.86
C THR A 73 9.81 4.47 4.04
N SER A 74 10.05 5.27 3.01
CA SER A 74 11.22 5.16 2.13
C SER A 74 11.52 6.50 1.45
N THR A 75 12.81 6.80 1.25
CA THR A 75 13.26 8.02 0.56
C THR A 75 13.59 7.79 -0.92
N ASN A 76 13.68 6.53 -1.37
CA ASN A 76 14.12 6.19 -2.72
C ASN A 76 13.38 4.99 -3.36
N LYS A 77 12.31 4.50 -2.72
CA LYS A 77 11.43 3.43 -3.23
C LYS A 77 9.97 3.78 -2.99
N GLY A 78 9.08 3.37 -3.89
CA GLY A 78 7.63 3.50 -3.74
C GLY A 78 6.93 2.17 -3.51
N LEU A 79 5.59 2.23 -3.38
CA LEU A 79 4.73 1.06 -3.35
C LEU A 79 4.32 0.66 -4.77
N LEU A 80 4.64 -0.57 -5.18
CA LEU A 80 4.13 -1.15 -6.41
C LEU A 80 2.86 -1.96 -6.09
N ILE A 81 1.70 -1.42 -6.44
CA ILE A 81 0.43 -2.14 -6.31
C ILE A 81 0.28 -3.22 -7.41
N PRO A 82 -0.67 -4.17 -7.28
CA PRO A 82 -0.91 -5.18 -8.32
C PRO A 82 -1.10 -4.56 -9.70
N ARG A 83 -0.36 -5.06 -10.70
CA ARG A 83 -0.42 -4.61 -12.09
C ARG A 83 -1.07 -5.69 -12.96
N MET A 84 -2.03 -5.31 -13.78
CA MET A 84 -2.76 -6.25 -14.64
C MET A 84 -3.38 -5.53 -15.84
N THR A 85 -3.75 -6.25 -16.88
CA THR A 85 -4.49 -5.67 -18.02
C THR A 85 -5.93 -5.35 -17.64
N THR A 86 -6.61 -4.50 -18.43
CA THR A 86 -8.05 -4.24 -18.25
C THR A 86 -8.88 -5.52 -18.24
N ALA A 87 -8.56 -6.47 -19.11
CA ALA A 87 -9.26 -7.75 -19.17
C ALA A 87 -9.09 -8.57 -17.87
N GLN A 88 -7.88 -8.64 -17.33
CA GLN A 88 -7.59 -9.33 -16.07
C GLN A 88 -8.27 -8.64 -14.88
N ARG A 89 -8.27 -7.31 -14.84
CA ARG A 89 -8.96 -6.51 -13.82
C ARG A 89 -10.47 -6.77 -13.83
N ASN A 90 -11.08 -6.75 -15.02
CA ASN A 90 -12.50 -6.99 -15.18
C ASN A 90 -12.89 -8.46 -14.90
N ALA A 91 -11.93 -9.39 -14.94
CA ALA A 91 -12.15 -10.80 -14.59
C ALA A 91 -12.16 -11.07 -13.07
N ILE A 92 -11.87 -10.08 -12.22
CA ILE A 92 -12.02 -10.22 -10.77
C ILE A 92 -13.51 -10.32 -10.44
N ALA A 93 -13.96 -11.50 -10.00
CA ALA A 93 -15.39 -11.82 -9.87
C ALA A 93 -16.14 -10.99 -8.81
N THR A 94 -15.47 -10.65 -7.70
CA THR A 94 -16.06 -9.91 -6.57
C THR A 94 -15.04 -8.93 -5.98
N PRO A 95 -14.70 -7.85 -6.68
CA PRO A 95 -13.73 -6.89 -6.19
C PRO A 95 -14.27 -6.17 -4.95
N ALA A 96 -13.44 -6.05 -3.91
CA ALA A 96 -13.80 -5.30 -2.71
C ALA A 96 -13.88 -3.79 -3.01
N LYS A 97 -14.78 -3.07 -2.35
CA LYS A 97 -14.79 -1.60 -2.40
C LYS A 97 -13.46 -1.05 -1.88
N GLY A 98 -12.83 -0.16 -2.65
CA GLY A 98 -11.51 0.39 -2.39
C GLY A 98 -10.35 -0.47 -2.89
N LEU A 99 -10.60 -1.63 -3.51
CA LEU A 99 -9.55 -2.44 -4.14
C LEU A 99 -8.85 -1.62 -5.22
N MET A 100 -7.54 -1.45 -5.11
CA MET A 100 -6.72 -0.65 -6.02
C MET A 100 -5.78 -1.54 -6.85
N VAL A 101 -5.68 -1.24 -8.13
CA VAL A 101 -4.77 -1.88 -9.08
C VAL A 101 -4.18 -0.84 -10.02
N TYR A 102 -3.09 -1.18 -10.69
CA TYR A 102 -2.60 -0.44 -11.84
C TYR A 102 -2.97 -1.20 -13.11
N ASP A 103 -3.82 -0.60 -13.93
CA ASP A 103 -4.21 -1.14 -15.23
C ASP A 103 -3.12 -0.85 -16.26
N SER A 104 -2.38 -1.87 -16.68
CA SER A 104 -1.27 -1.75 -17.63
C SER A 104 -1.71 -1.59 -19.08
N THR A 105 -3.00 -1.74 -19.38
CA THR A 105 -3.55 -1.47 -20.73
C THR A 105 -3.87 0.01 -20.87
N THR A 106 -4.47 0.63 -19.85
CA THR A 106 -4.80 2.07 -19.85
C THR A 106 -3.72 2.94 -19.22
N ASN A 107 -2.70 2.33 -18.61
CA ASN A 107 -1.61 2.98 -17.87
C ASN A 107 -2.08 3.83 -16.67
N ASN A 108 -3.19 3.45 -16.04
CA ASN A 108 -3.80 4.20 -14.95
C ASN A 108 -3.87 3.40 -13.65
N PHE A 109 -3.83 4.12 -12.53
CA PHE A 109 -4.31 3.57 -11.27
C PHE A 109 -5.83 3.51 -11.30
N SER A 110 -6.42 2.35 -10.99
CA SER A 110 -7.87 2.17 -10.90
C SER A 110 -8.23 1.62 -9.52
N PHE A 111 -9.36 2.07 -8.97
CA PHE A 111 -9.95 1.45 -7.80
C PHE A 111 -11.39 1.03 -8.05
N TYR A 112 -11.85 -0.01 -7.36
CA TYR A 112 -13.25 -0.42 -7.41
C TYR A 112 -14.07 0.40 -6.41
N ASN A 113 -15.05 1.16 -6.87
CA ASN A 113 -15.85 2.05 -6.02
C ASN A 113 -17.00 1.32 -5.27
N GLY A 114 -17.17 0.02 -5.52
CA GLY A 114 -18.26 -0.81 -5.02
C GLY A 114 -19.27 -1.23 -6.10
N THR A 115 -19.23 -0.59 -7.27
CA THR A 115 -20.08 -0.92 -8.43
C THR A 115 -19.29 -1.01 -9.73
N ALA A 116 -18.29 -0.14 -9.94
CA ALA A 116 -17.47 -0.09 -11.14
C ALA A 116 -15.99 0.23 -10.83
N TRP A 117 -15.12 -0.10 -11.77
CA TRP A 117 -13.73 0.36 -11.78
C TRP A 117 -13.69 1.84 -12.17
N THR A 118 -12.99 2.64 -11.37
CA THR A 118 -12.80 4.09 -11.55
C THR A 118 -11.31 4.38 -11.58
N ASP A 119 -10.86 5.14 -12.58
CA ASP A 119 -9.45 5.55 -12.68
C ASP A 119 -9.19 6.77 -11.79
N LEU A 120 -8.01 6.81 -11.15
CA LEU A 120 -7.55 7.91 -10.29
C LEU A 120 -6.97 9.09 -11.09
N ASN A 121 -7.29 9.21 -12.38
CA ASN A 121 -6.78 10.31 -13.20
C ASN A 121 -7.35 11.64 -12.71
N GLY A 122 -6.47 12.48 -12.16
CA GLY A 122 -6.75 13.85 -11.69
C GLY A 122 -7.01 14.86 -12.80
N GLY A 123 -7.70 14.47 -13.87
CA GLY A 123 -8.03 15.33 -15.00
C GLY A 123 -9.50 15.70 -15.01
N GLY A 124 -9.91 16.64 -14.15
CA GLY A 124 -11.17 17.39 -14.27
C GLY A 124 -12.43 16.54 -14.21
N GLY A 125 -12.94 16.27 -13.02
CA GLY A 125 -14.34 15.88 -12.88
C GLY A 125 -15.21 16.98 -13.48
N GLY A 126 -15.79 16.75 -14.67
CA GLY A 126 -16.94 17.47 -15.24
C GLY A 126 -16.86 18.99 -15.40
N SER A 127 -15.81 19.65 -14.93
CA SER A 127 -15.65 21.09 -15.04
C SER A 127 -15.14 21.35 -16.44
N ASN A 128 -16.09 21.64 -17.33
CA ASN A 128 -15.85 22.29 -18.61
C ASN A 128 -15.09 23.62 -18.47
N TRP A 129 -14.74 24.06 -17.26
CA TRP A 129 -13.98 25.25 -16.98
C TRP A 129 -12.65 24.87 -16.30
N LEU A 130 -11.55 25.14 -16.98
CA LEU A 130 -10.18 24.90 -16.54
C LEU A 130 -9.46 26.23 -16.30
N VAL A 131 -8.77 26.38 -15.17
CA VAL A 131 -7.92 27.55 -14.92
C VAL A 131 -6.46 27.20 -15.25
N LEU A 132 -5.84 27.95 -16.15
CA LEU A 132 -4.41 27.83 -16.49
C LEU A 132 -3.76 29.21 -16.44
N GLY A 133 -2.85 29.40 -15.48
CA GLY A 133 -2.28 30.71 -15.19
C GLY A 133 -3.38 31.68 -14.71
N ASN A 134 -3.45 32.86 -15.34
CA ASN A 134 -4.48 33.87 -15.05
C ASN A 134 -5.74 33.75 -15.92
N ASN A 135 -5.84 32.69 -16.74
CA ASN A 135 -6.90 32.54 -17.73
C ASN A 135 -7.86 31.40 -17.33
N ILE A 136 -9.14 31.58 -17.65
CA ILE A 136 -10.19 30.56 -17.53
C ILE A 136 -10.53 30.06 -18.95
N TYR A 137 -10.41 28.76 -19.17
CA TYR A 137 -10.66 28.07 -20.44
C TYR A 137 -11.94 27.26 -20.34
N ASN A 138 -12.72 27.24 -21.43
CA ASN A 138 -13.80 26.27 -21.57
C ASN A 138 -13.29 25.03 -22.35
N SER A 139 -13.47 23.83 -21.82
CA SER A 139 -13.11 22.55 -22.44
C SER A 139 -14.32 21.73 -22.94
N ASN A 140 -15.54 22.27 -22.85
CA ASN A 140 -16.70 21.68 -23.51
C ASN A 140 -16.56 21.75 -25.04
N THR A 141 -17.21 20.83 -25.73
CA THR A 141 -17.36 20.85 -27.19
C THR A 141 -18.62 21.60 -27.64
N GLY A 142 -19.31 22.25 -26.71
CA GLY A 142 -20.59 22.94 -26.94
C GLY A 142 -20.45 24.46 -26.99
N ASN A 143 -21.58 25.16 -27.02
CA ASN A 143 -21.59 26.61 -26.93
C ASN A 143 -21.47 27.07 -25.48
N VAL A 144 -20.91 28.27 -25.30
CA VAL A 144 -20.90 29.00 -24.02
C VAL A 144 -21.77 30.23 -24.17
N GLU A 145 -22.73 30.41 -23.27
CA GLU A 145 -23.54 31.62 -23.21
C GLU A 145 -22.90 32.64 -22.25
N LEU A 146 -22.78 33.89 -22.70
CA LEU A 146 -22.35 35.03 -21.90
C LEU A 146 -23.46 36.07 -21.96
N GLU A 147 -24.25 36.19 -20.90
CA GLU A 147 -25.23 37.27 -20.80
C GLU A 147 -24.52 38.57 -20.38
N HIS A 148 -24.59 39.58 -21.24
CA HIS A 148 -24.14 40.92 -20.90
C HIS A 148 -25.35 41.75 -20.42
N LEU A 149 -25.33 42.14 -19.14
CA LEU A 149 -26.38 42.96 -18.56
C LEU A 149 -26.12 44.44 -18.88
N HIS A 150 -26.88 45.01 -19.81
CA HIS A 150 -26.79 46.42 -20.15
C HIS A 150 -27.58 47.25 -19.10
N HIS A 151 -26.88 47.81 -18.11
CA HIS A 151 -27.48 48.81 -17.22
C HIS A 151 -27.73 50.09 -18.02
N LEU A 152 -28.98 50.32 -18.44
CA LEU A 152 -29.40 51.64 -18.90
C LEU A 152 -29.46 52.55 -17.68
N GLN A 153 -28.51 53.49 -17.60
CA GLN A 153 -28.64 54.61 -16.67
C GLN A 153 -29.62 55.61 -17.29
N ASN A 154 -30.72 55.86 -16.55
CA ASN A 154 -31.73 56.87 -16.89
C ASN A 154 -31.17 58.29 -16.85
#